data_AF-A0A369RJP4-F1
#
_entry.id   AF-A0A369RJP4-F1
#
_cell.length_a   1.000
_cell.length_b   1.000
_cell.length_c   1.000
_cell.angle_alpha   90.00
_cell.angle_beta   90.00
_cell.angle_gamma   90.00
#
_symmetry.space_group_name_H-M   'P 1'
#
loop_
_entity.id
_entity.type
_entity.pdbx_description
1 polymer ?
#
loop_
_entity_poly.entity_id
_entity_poly.type
_entity_poly.pdbx_seq_one_letter_code
_entity_poly.pdbx_strand_id
1 'polypeptide(L)' 'MIIDDNKIITGSFNFTYAAESRNAENLLIITGDPQLVEQYIENWKDRQSQSDPYTPKVEE' A
#
# COMPACT_ATOMS: atom_id res chain seq x y z
N MET A 1 1.21 2.35 -0.13
CA MET A 1 2.41 1.78 0.52
C MET A 1 2.92 2.78 1.54
N ILE A 2 3.27 2.32 2.73
CA ILE A 2 3.84 3.12 3.81
C ILE A 2 5.23 2.58 4.07
N ILE A 3 6.25 3.44 4.14
CA ILE A 3 7.66 3.06 4.31
C ILE A 3 8.23 3.79 5.53
N ASP A 4 8.87 3.02 6.43
CA ASP A 4 9.57 3.49 7.63
C ASP A 4 8.77 4.49 8.49
N ASP A 5 7.44 4.35 8.50
CA ASP A 5 6.50 5.24 9.18
C ASP A 5 6.73 6.74 8.89
N ASN A 6 7.24 7.08 7.69
CA ASN A 6 7.56 8.47 7.33
C ASN A 6 7.33 8.85 5.86
N LYS A 7 7.02 7.87 4.99
CA LYS A 7 6.73 8.10 3.58
C LYS A 7 5.50 7.33 3.14
N ILE A 8 4.67 7.97 2.33
CA ILE A 8 3.53 7.34 1.66
C ILE A 8 3.81 7.32 0.17
N ILE A 9 3.62 6.17 -0.46
CA ILE A 9 3.50 6.03 -1.90
C ILE A 9 2.06 5.62 -2.20
N THR A 10 1.33 6.44 -2.96
CA THR A 10 -0.09 6.25 -3.27
C THR A 10 -0.40 6.75 -4.68
N GLY A 11 -1.58 6.44 -5.21
CA GLY A 11 -1.98 6.80 -6.57
C GLY A 11 -2.90 5.77 -7.20
N SER A 12 -2.97 5.76 -8.53
CA SER A 12 -3.76 4.79 -9.28
C SER A 12 -3.01 3.48 -9.54
N PHE A 13 -1.68 3.47 -9.34
CA PHE A 13 -0.83 2.33 -9.61
C PHE A 13 -1.16 1.12 -8.73
N ASN A 14 -1.52 0.00 -9.37
CA ASN A 14 -1.74 -1.29 -8.73
C ASN A 14 -0.52 -2.22 -8.89
N PHE A 15 -0.31 -3.19 -7.98
CA PHE A 15 0.80 -4.16 -8.08
C PHE A 15 0.51 -5.27 -9.10
N THR A 16 0.48 -4.91 -10.38
CA THR A 16 0.23 -5.85 -11.49
C THR A 16 1.12 -5.53 -12.68
N TYR A 17 1.39 -6.54 -13.51
CA TYR A 17 2.13 -6.35 -14.76
C TYR A 17 1.47 -5.31 -15.69
N ALA A 18 0.13 -5.28 -15.74
CA ALA A 18 -0.59 -4.33 -16.59
C ALA A 18 -0.38 -2.86 -16.15
N ALA A 19 -0.33 -2.60 -14.84
CA ALA A 19 -0.06 -1.27 -14.31
C ALA A 19 1.37 -0.80 -14.61
N GLU A 20 2.34 -1.72 -14.62
CA GLU A 20 3.73 -1.43 -14.98
C GLU A 20 3.91 -1.19 -16.48
N SER A 21 3.31 -2.03 -17.32
CA SER A 21 3.71 -2.14 -18.73
C SER A 21 2.71 -1.55 -19.74
N ARG A 22 1.48 -1.22 -19.33
CA ARG A 22 0.41 -0.83 -20.27
C ARG A 22 -0.41 0.37 -19.83
N ASN A 23 -0.84 0.39 -18.57
CA ASN A 23 -1.75 1.44 -18.11
C ASN A 23 -1.01 2.76 -17.93
N ALA A 24 -1.70 3.87 -18.19
CA ALA A 24 -1.24 5.19 -17.78
C ALA A 24 -1.63 5.41 -16.31
N GLU A 25 -0.70 5.09 -15.41
CA GLU A 25 -0.89 5.25 -13.97
C GLU A 25 -0.22 6.51 -13.44
N ASN A 26 -0.80 7.10 -12.39
CA ASN A 26 -0.18 8.20 -11.65
C ASN A 26 0.26 7.71 -10.27
N LEU A 27 1.43 8.20 -9.82
CA LEU A 27 2.00 7.88 -8.51
C LEU A 27 2.41 9.17 -7.79
N LEU A 28 2.09 9.25 -6.51
CA LEU A 28 2.50 10.30 -5.59
C LEU A 28 3.42 9.70 -4.54
N ILE A 29 4.53 10.38 -4.29
CA ILE A 29 5.42 10.11 -3.16
C ILE A 29 5.29 11.30 -2.22
N ILE A 30 4.77 11.05 -1.03
CA ILE A 30 4.54 12.09 -0.02
C ILE A 30 5.50 11.85 1.14
N THR A 31 6.23 12.90 1.50
CA THR A 31 7.27 12.89 2.54
C THR A 31 7.18 14.17 3.36
N GLY A 32 7.57 14.13 4.64
CA GLY A 32 7.63 15.33 5.49
C GLY A 32 6.29 15.78 6.04
N ASP A 33 5.25 14.93 5.98
CA ASP A 33 3.95 15.16 6.60
C ASP A 33 3.62 14.02 7.58
N PRO A 34 4.08 14.13 8.85
CA PRO A 34 3.87 13.08 9.85
C PRO A 34 2.39 12.84 10.17
N GLN A 35 1.56 13.88 10.11
CA GLN A 35 0.13 13.75 10.43
C GLN A 35 -0.60 12.93 9.37
N LEU A 36 -0.30 13.18 8.09
CA LEU A 36 -0.87 12.37 7.01
C LEU A 36 -0.36 10.93 7.04
N VAL A 37 0.91 10.71 7.38
CA VAL A 37 1.48 9.36 7.54
C VAL A 37 0.73 8.58 8.62
N GLU A 38 0.49 9.19 9.79
CA GLU A 38 -0.25 8.53 10.87
C GLU A 38 -1.65 8.11 10.42
N GLN A 39 -2.38 8.97 9.72
CA GLN A 39 -3.72 8.63 9.20
C GLN A 39 -3.70 7.42 8.24
N TYR A 40 -2.66 7.29 7.41
CA TYR A 40 -2.49 6.13 6.54
C TYR A 40 -2.15 4.87 7.35
N ILE A 41 -1.33 4.99 8.38
CA ILE A 41 -0.97 3.89 9.29
C ILE A 41 -2.21 3.39 10.05
N GLU A 42 -3.00 4.30 10.62
CA GLU A 42 -4.24 3.97 11.33
C GLU A 42 -5.21 3.20 10.41
N ASN A 43 -5.47 3.72 9.20
CA ASN A 43 -6.31 3.03 8.23
C ASN A 43 -5.74 1.64 7.86
N TRP A 44 -4.42 1.48 7.73
CA TRP A 44 -3.82 0.17 7.48
C TRP A 44 -4.01 -0.80 8.65
N LYS A 45 -3.79 -0.35 9.90
CA LYS A 45 -4.00 -1.15 11.12
C LYS A 45 -5.45 -1.58 11.25
N ASP A 46 -6.40 -0.69 10.95
CA ASP A 46 -7.83 -1.00 10.95
C ASP A 46 -8.15 -2.15 9.98
N ARG A 47 -7.65 -2.08 8.74
CA ARG A 47 -7.82 -3.16 7.76
C ARG A 47 -7.15 -4.46 8.21
N GLN A 48 -5.95 -4.38 8.78
CA GLN A 48 -5.23 -5.55 9.28
C GLN A 48 -6.00 -6.24 10.41
N SER A 49 -6.58 -5.48 11.35
CA SER A 49 -7.34 -6.04 12.48
C SER A 49 -8.57 -6.85 12.05
N GLN A 50 -9.08 -6.59 10.84
CA GLN A 50 -10.23 -7.26 10.23
C GLN A 50 -9.82 -8.35 9.23
N SER A 51 -8.52 -8.61 9.08
CA SER A 51 -7.98 -9.57 8.11
C SER A 51 -7.60 -10.89 8.78
N ASP A 52 -7.68 -11.97 8.00
CA ASP A 52 -7.19 -13.28 8.41
C ASP A 52 -5.76 -13.52 7.86
N PRO A 53 -4.88 -14.17 8.63
CA PRO A 53 -3.57 -14.59 8.13
C PRO A 53 -3.70 -15.48 6.89
N TYR A 54 -2.99 -15.12 5.82
CA TYR A 54 -2.95 -15.94 4.63
C TYR A 54 -2.15 -17.23 4.90
N THR A 55 -2.78 -18.39 4.72
CA THR A 55 -2.11 -19.69 4.73
C THR A 55 -1.82 -20.10 3.28
N PRO A 56 -0.55 -20.23 2.88
CA PRO A 56 -0.20 -20.65 1.52
C PRO A 56 -0.81 -22.02 1.21
N LYS A 57 -1.35 -22.17 0.01
CA LYS A 57 -1.68 -23.49 -0.51
C LYS A 57 -0.36 -24.18 -0.86
N VAL A 58 -0.12 -25.34 -0.25
CA VAL A 58 0.93 -26.24 -0.71
C VAL A 58 0.39 -26.88 -1.98
N GLU A 59 0.93 -26.52 -3.14
CA GLU A 59 0.64 -27.24 -4.39
C GLU A 59 1.39 -28.57 -4.35
N GLU A 60 0.67 -29.68 -4.58
CA GLU A 60 1.25 -31.03 -4.81
C GLU A 60 1.79 -31.19 -6.23
#